data_AF-A0A3E5EHH0-F1
#
_entry.id   AF-A0A3E5EHH0-F1
#
_cell.length_a   1.000
_cell.length_b   1.000
_cell.length_c   1.000
_cell.angle_alpha   90.00
_cell.angle_beta   90.00
_cell.angle_gamma   90.00
#
_symmetry.space_group_name_H-M   'P 1'
#
loop_
_entity.id
_entity.type
_entity.pdbx_description
1 polymer ?
#
loop_
_entity_poly.entity_id
_entity_poly.type
_entity_poly.pdbx_seq_one_letter_code
_entity_poly.pdbx_strand_id
1 'polypeptide(L)'
;MADRDYTELYASLQKETTILTAQIRALYRELDKKYHLRGAQIPITFGFETDALGSYTRAGHHEKEHFHFSLLFVGYGVKNPLSKEDRMDLYKHEYAHYMEHHITIPREYQWQPGLHGSAWKYCCSLVGAAPTPYYKAGEALMKHDYEKKLKSPIHDKTVAIRDTYRRQQEHKSSQASIVQYEVGEQVKHPKFGDGCIEKIEQSVGSVTLHIRFGEDVKVIDQKWLLRTKYQKKE
;
A
#
# COMPACT_ATOMS: atom_id res chain seq x y z
N MET A 1 -31.20 5.73 1.57
CA MET A 1 -30.43 5.29 2.75
C MET A 1 -28.92 5.22 2.53
N ALA A 2 -28.40 5.27 1.28
CA ALA A 2 -26.96 5.24 1.02
C ALA A 2 -26.22 6.58 1.27
N ASP A 3 -26.90 7.72 1.22
CA ASP A 3 -26.25 9.05 1.20
C ASP A 3 -25.85 9.58 2.59
N ARG A 4 -26.52 9.12 3.66
CA ARG A 4 -26.16 9.47 5.05
C ARG A 4 -24.85 8.81 5.50
N ASP A 5 -24.57 7.61 5.01
CA ASP A 5 -23.40 6.80 5.37
C ASP A 5 -22.08 7.44 4.88
N TYR A 6 -22.07 8.00 3.66
CA TYR A 6 -20.90 8.72 3.14
C TYR A 6 -20.60 10.03 3.87
N THR A 7 -21.64 10.73 4.33
CA THR A 7 -21.48 11.99 5.06
C THR A 7 -20.87 11.76 6.45
N GLU A 8 -21.31 10.71 7.14
CA GLU A 8 -20.75 10.31 8.44
C GLU A 8 -19.32 9.77 8.30
N LEU A 9 -19.05 8.99 7.24
CA LEU A 9 -17.69 8.52 6.93
C LEU A 9 -16.74 9.69 6.66
N TYR A 10 -17.10 10.66 5.83
CA TYR A 10 -16.22 11.81 5.52
C TYR A 10 -15.96 12.67 6.76
N ALA A 11 -16.99 12.90 7.58
CA ALA A 11 -16.83 13.62 8.84
C ALA A 11 -15.94 12.84 9.83
N SER A 12 -16.01 11.51 9.87
CA SER A 12 -15.12 10.66 10.64
C SER A 12 -13.67 10.78 10.16
N LEU A 13 -13.44 10.58 8.87
CA LEU A 13 -12.10 10.62 8.26
C LEU A 13 -11.44 12.00 8.42
N GLN A 14 -12.20 13.09 8.36
CA GLN A 14 -11.67 14.43 8.57
C GLN A 14 -11.06 14.61 9.97
N LYS A 15 -11.58 13.91 10.99
CA LYS A 15 -11.02 13.94 12.36
C LYS A 15 -9.65 13.25 12.45
N GLU A 16 -9.33 12.37 11.50
CA GLU A 16 -8.05 11.66 11.45
C GLU A 16 -6.90 12.53 10.89
N THR A 17 -7.21 13.65 10.25
CA THR A 17 -6.20 14.54 9.64
C THR A 17 -5.11 14.96 10.63
N THR A 18 -5.45 15.18 11.90
CA THR A 18 -4.48 15.53 12.95
C THR A 18 -3.44 14.41 13.18
N ILE A 19 -3.88 13.15 13.31
CA ILE A 19 -2.98 12.03 13.56
C ILE A 19 -2.16 11.69 12.30
N LEU A 20 -2.78 11.75 11.12
CA LEU A 20 -2.10 11.55 9.85
C LEU A 20 -1.03 12.63 9.61
N THR A 21 -1.35 13.90 9.86
CA THR A 21 -0.40 15.02 9.78
C THR A 21 0.79 14.79 10.72
N ALA A 22 0.53 14.37 11.97
CA ALA A 22 1.60 14.12 12.93
C ALA A 22 2.55 13.00 12.46
N GLN A 23 2.00 11.93 11.88
CA GLN A 23 2.79 10.82 11.33
C GLN A 23 3.64 11.24 10.12
N ILE A 24 3.03 11.94 9.15
CA ILE A 24 3.74 12.43 7.98
C ILE A 24 4.87 13.38 8.41
N ARG A 25 4.58 14.33 9.31
CA ARG A 25 5.60 15.25 9.85
C ARG A 25 6.71 14.53 10.59
N ALA A 26 6.41 13.50 11.36
CA ALA A 26 7.44 12.72 12.06
C ALA A 26 8.40 12.06 11.06
N LEU A 27 7.85 11.36 10.06
CA LEU A 27 8.62 10.75 8.97
C LEU A 27 9.44 11.80 8.21
N TYR A 28 8.83 12.92 7.83
CA TYR A 28 9.52 13.95 7.05
C TYR A 28 10.64 14.62 7.84
N ARG A 29 10.52 14.77 9.16
CA ARG A 29 11.63 15.26 10.00
C ARG A 29 12.83 14.32 10.00
N GLU A 30 12.60 13.01 9.97
CA GLU A 30 13.68 12.02 9.87
C GLU A 30 14.40 12.14 8.52
N LEU A 31 13.64 12.26 7.43
CA LEU A 31 14.18 12.44 6.09
C LEU A 31 14.90 13.80 5.93
N ASP A 32 14.30 14.88 6.44
CA ASP A 32 14.87 16.23 6.46
C ASP A 32 16.22 16.24 7.16
N LYS A 33 16.33 15.57 8.31
CA LYS A 33 17.60 15.44 9.05
C LYS A 33 18.64 14.69 8.22
N LYS A 34 18.24 13.63 7.53
CA LYS A 34 19.14 12.78 6.74
C LYS A 34 19.65 13.46 5.47
N TYR A 35 18.80 14.25 4.81
CA TYR A 35 19.07 14.85 3.50
C TYR A 35 19.26 16.36 3.52
N HIS A 36 19.25 16.98 4.71
CA HIS A 36 19.37 18.41 4.91
C HIS A 36 18.29 19.24 4.19
N LEU A 37 17.06 18.74 4.23
CA LEU A 37 15.87 19.33 3.60
C LEU A 37 14.89 19.88 4.63
N ARG A 38 13.75 20.42 4.18
CA ARG A 38 12.70 21.03 5.02
C ARG A 38 11.28 20.60 4.63
N GLY A 39 11.12 19.40 4.11
CA GLY A 39 9.84 18.86 3.67
C GLY A 39 8.79 18.81 4.80
N ALA A 40 9.20 18.63 6.06
CA ALA A 40 8.28 18.63 7.20
C ALA A 40 7.63 20.00 7.49
N GLN A 41 8.18 21.08 6.92
CA GLN A 41 7.66 22.45 7.05
C GLN A 41 6.64 22.80 5.96
N ILE A 42 6.60 22.02 4.88
CA ILE A 42 5.67 22.20 3.79
C ILE A 42 4.24 21.88 4.26
N PRO A 43 3.23 22.67 3.89
CA PRO A 43 1.83 22.39 4.20
C PRO A 43 1.43 20.96 3.77
N ILE A 44 0.68 20.27 4.64
CA ILE A 44 0.08 18.98 4.34
C ILE A 44 -1.43 19.18 4.35
N THR A 45 -2.08 18.83 3.25
CA THR A 45 -3.51 18.97 3.04
C THR A 45 -4.12 17.60 2.78
N PHE A 46 -5.43 17.51 2.97
CA PHE A 46 -6.18 16.28 2.81
C PHE A 46 -7.46 16.53 2.03
N GLY A 47 -7.82 15.57 1.19
CA GLY A 47 -9.02 15.60 0.36
C GLY A 47 -9.70 14.24 0.30
N PHE A 48 -10.62 14.11 -0.65
CA PHE A 48 -11.41 12.90 -0.90
C PHE A 48 -11.35 12.47 -2.37
N GLU A 49 -10.23 12.78 -3.03
CA GLU A 49 -9.93 12.44 -4.41
C GLU A 49 -9.97 10.92 -4.55
N THR A 50 -10.56 10.44 -5.64
CA THR A 50 -10.73 9.00 -5.85
C THR A 50 -9.71 8.43 -6.81
N ASP A 51 -9.02 9.28 -7.55
CA ASP A 51 -8.08 8.97 -8.63
C ASP A 51 -6.62 9.24 -8.25
N ALA A 52 -6.34 9.86 -7.10
CA ALA A 52 -5.01 10.08 -6.55
C ALA A 52 -4.92 9.66 -5.08
N LEU A 53 -3.83 8.97 -4.69
CA LEU A 53 -3.57 8.62 -3.28
C LEU A 53 -2.90 9.78 -2.54
N GLY A 54 -1.95 10.42 -3.23
CA GLY A 54 -1.23 11.58 -2.77
C GLY A 54 -0.65 12.34 -3.95
N SER A 55 -0.17 13.54 -3.67
CA SER A 55 0.63 14.33 -4.59
C SER A 55 1.52 15.29 -3.81
N TYR A 56 2.65 15.64 -4.41
CA TYR A 56 3.42 16.82 -4.05
C TYR A 56 3.24 17.87 -5.16
N THR A 57 2.85 19.07 -4.75
CA THR A 57 2.69 20.20 -5.65
C THR A 57 3.75 21.25 -5.33
N ARG A 58 4.53 21.64 -6.34
CA ARG A 58 5.51 22.72 -6.26
C ARG A 58 4.82 24.08 -6.27
N ALA A 59 5.42 25.08 -5.61
CA ALA A 59 4.98 26.46 -5.74
C ALA A 59 4.99 26.93 -7.21
N GLY A 60 3.86 27.48 -7.66
CA GLY A 60 3.64 27.96 -9.02
C GLY A 60 2.77 29.22 -9.07
N HIS A 61 2.40 29.67 -10.28
CA HIS A 61 1.76 30.97 -10.52
C HIS A 61 0.47 31.23 -9.70
N HIS A 62 -0.22 30.18 -9.23
CA HIS A 62 -1.44 30.32 -8.40
C HIS A 62 -1.56 29.28 -7.27
N GLU A 63 -0.52 28.48 -7.02
CA GLU A 63 -0.60 27.36 -6.07
C GLU A 63 0.60 27.37 -5.14
N LYS A 64 0.31 27.30 -3.84
CA LYS A 64 1.35 27.20 -2.81
C LYS A 64 1.89 25.78 -2.80
N GLU A 65 3.18 25.66 -2.54
CA GLU A 65 3.79 24.35 -2.33
C GLU A 65 3.08 23.60 -1.20
N HIS A 66 2.69 22.36 -1.45
CA HIS A 66 2.05 21.52 -0.46
C HIS A 66 2.15 20.04 -0.82
N PHE A 67 2.01 19.20 0.20
CA PHE A 67 1.65 17.80 0.04
C PHE A 67 0.14 17.65 0.18
N HIS A 68 -0.44 16.75 -0.61
CA HIS A 68 -1.86 16.43 -0.57
C HIS A 68 -2.06 14.92 -0.47
N PHE A 69 -2.99 14.46 0.35
CA PHE A 69 -3.32 13.03 0.49
C PHE A 69 -4.83 12.81 0.55
N SER A 70 -5.32 11.79 -0.14
CA SER A 70 -6.74 11.45 -0.10
C SER A 70 -7.06 10.56 1.10
N LEU A 71 -7.99 11.04 1.95
CA LEU A 71 -8.47 10.34 3.13
C LEU A 71 -9.20 9.03 2.79
N LEU A 72 -9.70 8.89 1.55
CA LEU A 72 -10.30 7.65 1.06
C LEU A 72 -9.30 6.49 0.98
N PHE A 73 -8.00 6.78 1.02
CA PHE A 73 -6.94 5.77 0.98
C PHE A 73 -6.14 5.73 2.29
N VAL A 74 -5.70 6.87 2.80
CA VAL A 74 -4.79 6.91 3.98
C VAL A 74 -5.52 6.82 5.31
N GLY A 75 -6.83 7.07 5.31
CA GLY A 75 -7.67 7.03 6.50
C GLY A 75 -7.79 5.63 7.09
N TYR A 76 -7.85 5.56 8.42
CA TYR A 76 -8.03 4.36 9.20
C TYR A 76 -9.47 3.83 9.16
N GLY A 77 -10.46 4.74 9.11
CA GLY A 77 -11.88 4.40 9.12
C GLY A 77 -12.43 3.86 7.79
N VAL A 78 -11.63 3.78 6.73
CA VAL A 78 -12.09 3.21 5.44
C VAL A 78 -12.21 1.69 5.55
N LYS A 79 -13.11 1.08 4.76
CA LYS A 79 -13.40 -0.36 4.82
C LYS A 79 -12.15 -1.25 4.68
N ASN A 80 -11.20 -0.83 3.84
CA ASN A 80 -9.95 -1.54 3.56
C ASN A 80 -8.80 -0.53 3.59
N PRO A 81 -8.30 -0.15 4.79
CA PRO A 81 -7.26 0.86 4.91
C PRO A 81 -5.95 0.33 4.37
N LEU A 82 -5.12 1.24 3.84
CA LEU A 82 -3.74 0.93 3.53
C LEU A 82 -3.01 0.40 4.78
N SER A 83 -2.12 -0.57 4.59
CA SER A 83 -1.25 -1.04 5.67
C SER A 83 -0.41 0.12 6.22
N LYS A 84 0.18 -0.05 7.40
CA LYS A 84 1.09 0.96 7.94
C LYS A 84 2.27 1.18 6.98
N GLU A 85 2.80 0.08 6.45
CA GLU A 85 3.96 0.07 5.55
C GLU A 85 3.63 0.74 4.22
N ASP A 86 2.48 0.42 3.62
CA ASP A 86 2.03 1.05 2.36
C ASP A 86 1.77 2.56 2.54
N ARG A 87 1.29 3.01 3.70
CA ARG A 87 1.16 4.46 3.97
C ARG A 87 2.51 5.15 4.14
N MET A 88 3.44 4.52 4.86
CA MET A 88 4.78 5.08 5.00
C MET A 88 5.48 5.16 3.65
N ASP A 89 5.31 4.15 2.78
CA ASP A 89 5.82 4.15 1.43
C ASP A 89 5.20 5.27 0.58
N LEU A 90 3.87 5.45 0.61
CA LEU A 90 3.18 6.57 -0.05
C LEU A 90 3.74 7.92 0.41
N TYR A 91 3.93 8.12 1.72
CA TYR A 91 4.47 9.39 2.22
C TYR A 91 5.89 9.64 1.74
N LYS A 92 6.74 8.61 1.72
CA LYS A 92 8.10 8.69 1.17
C LYS A 92 8.09 8.91 -0.34
N HIS A 93 7.13 8.33 -1.05
CA HIS A 93 6.94 8.51 -2.48
C HIS A 93 6.69 9.98 -2.81
N GLU A 94 5.76 10.64 -2.11
CA GLU A 94 5.53 12.08 -2.30
C GLU A 94 6.73 12.92 -1.85
N TYR A 95 7.43 12.49 -0.79
CA TYR A 95 8.67 13.16 -0.38
C TYR A 95 9.78 13.03 -1.45
N ALA A 96 9.80 11.95 -2.24
CA ALA A 96 10.75 11.79 -3.33
C ALA A 96 10.50 12.82 -4.45
N HIS A 97 9.24 13.13 -4.76
CA HIS A 97 8.87 14.24 -5.66
C HIS A 97 9.34 15.59 -5.11
N TYR A 98 9.15 15.84 -3.81
CA TYR A 98 9.70 17.04 -3.16
C TYR A 98 11.23 17.08 -3.25
N MET A 99 11.90 15.98 -2.93
CA MET A 99 13.36 15.87 -2.93
C MET A 99 13.95 16.14 -4.33
N GLU A 100 13.34 15.60 -5.39
CA GLU A 100 13.78 15.78 -6.78
C GLU A 100 13.98 17.27 -7.14
N HIS A 101 13.12 18.14 -6.61
CA HIS A 101 13.19 19.58 -6.85
C HIS A 101 14.12 20.35 -5.90
N HIS A 102 14.59 19.71 -4.83
CA HIS A 102 15.32 20.37 -3.74
C HIS A 102 16.75 19.86 -3.54
N ILE A 103 17.19 18.86 -4.31
CA ILE A 103 18.58 18.39 -4.30
C ILE A 103 19.22 18.54 -5.68
N THR A 104 20.55 18.52 -5.72
CA THR A 104 21.28 18.38 -6.98
C THR A 104 21.30 16.91 -7.39
N ILE A 105 20.59 16.57 -8.47
CA ILE A 105 20.53 15.19 -8.99
C ILE A 105 21.82 14.89 -9.79
N PRO A 106 22.53 13.78 -9.52
CA PRO A 106 23.69 13.39 -10.32
C PRO A 106 23.33 13.17 -11.81
N ARG A 107 24.24 13.54 -12.72
CA ARG A 107 23.99 13.52 -14.17
C ARG A 107 23.58 12.14 -14.69
N GLU A 108 24.15 11.07 -14.13
CA GLU A 108 23.81 9.69 -14.49
C GLU A 108 22.36 9.29 -14.17
N TYR A 109 21.62 10.07 -13.38
CA TYR A 109 20.21 9.85 -13.06
C TYR A 109 19.27 10.86 -13.74
N GLN A 110 19.73 11.61 -14.74
CA GLN A 110 18.91 12.58 -15.50
C GLN A 110 18.56 12.09 -16.92
N TRP A 111 18.68 10.79 -17.19
CA TRP A 111 18.55 10.22 -18.53
C TRP A 111 17.11 10.01 -19.01
N GLN A 112 16.13 9.93 -18.10
CA GLN A 112 14.71 9.81 -18.44
C GLN A 112 13.92 10.98 -17.84
N PRO A 113 13.34 11.86 -18.66
CA PRO A 113 12.45 12.93 -18.19
C PRO A 113 11.05 12.39 -17.84
N GLY A 114 10.25 13.23 -17.18
CA GLY A 114 8.86 12.95 -16.82
C GLY A 114 8.63 12.95 -15.31
N LEU A 115 7.36 12.95 -14.88
CA LEU A 115 6.97 13.01 -13.46
C LEU A 115 7.57 11.86 -12.65
N HIS A 116 7.58 10.65 -13.20
CA HIS A 116 8.21 9.46 -12.61
C HIS A 116 9.51 9.08 -13.36
N GLY A 117 10.29 10.11 -13.73
CA GLY A 117 11.54 9.99 -14.48
C GLY A 117 12.69 9.35 -13.68
N SER A 118 13.89 9.34 -14.27
CA SER A 118 15.07 8.75 -13.63
C SER A 118 15.51 9.50 -12.37
N ALA A 119 15.32 10.82 -12.33
CA ALA A 119 15.68 11.68 -11.21
C ALA A 119 14.77 11.39 -9.99
N TRP A 120 13.46 11.34 -10.21
CA TRP A 120 12.50 10.85 -9.21
C TRP A 120 12.85 9.45 -8.67
N LYS A 121 13.15 8.46 -9.53
CA LYS A 121 13.55 7.10 -9.08
C LYS A 121 14.78 7.12 -8.19
N TYR A 122 15.74 7.99 -8.51
CA TYR A 122 16.92 8.19 -7.68
C TYR A 122 16.52 8.66 -6.29
N CYS A 123 15.64 9.66 -6.18
CA CYS A 123 15.09 10.10 -4.91
C CYS A 123 14.34 8.97 -4.17
N CYS A 124 13.53 8.15 -4.86
CA CYS A 124 12.90 6.95 -4.26
C CYS A 124 13.92 6.01 -3.62
N SER A 125 15.05 5.77 -4.29
CA SER A 125 16.11 4.91 -3.77
C SER A 125 16.75 5.46 -2.49
N LEU A 126 16.86 6.78 -2.38
CA LEU A 126 17.40 7.44 -1.20
C LEU A 126 16.43 7.31 -0.02
N VAL A 127 15.15 7.60 -0.23
CA VAL A 127 14.16 7.61 0.86
C VAL A 127 13.64 6.21 1.21
N GLY A 128 13.93 5.22 0.37
CA GLY A 128 13.45 3.86 0.49
C GLY A 128 11.95 3.76 0.18
N ALA A 129 11.52 4.40 -0.91
CA ALA A 129 10.18 4.30 -1.46
C ALA A 129 10.16 3.38 -2.69
N ALA A 130 9.04 2.73 -2.94
CA ALA A 130 8.81 1.97 -4.17
C ALA A 130 8.90 2.89 -5.41
N PRO A 131 9.83 2.63 -6.35
CA PRO A 131 9.99 3.43 -7.56
C PRO A 131 8.99 2.98 -8.64
N THR A 132 7.69 3.07 -8.34
CA THR A 132 6.60 2.69 -9.24
C THR A 132 5.61 3.83 -9.42
N PRO A 133 5.15 4.14 -10.65
CA PRO A 133 4.20 5.25 -10.90
C PRO A 133 2.80 4.99 -10.37
N TYR A 134 2.47 3.72 -10.10
CA TYR A 134 1.16 3.31 -9.63
C TYR A 134 1.31 2.54 -8.33
N TYR A 135 0.46 2.87 -7.38
CA TYR A 135 0.34 2.11 -6.17
C TYR A 135 -0.01 0.63 -6.45
N LYS A 136 0.74 -0.26 -5.79
CA LYS A 136 0.45 -1.69 -5.72
C LYS A 136 0.49 -2.13 -4.28
N ALA A 137 -0.62 -2.69 -3.80
CA ALA A 137 -0.74 -3.05 -2.40
C ALA A 137 0.27 -4.13 -1.98
N GLY A 138 1.05 -3.85 -0.93
CA GLY A 138 2.12 -4.70 -0.44
C GLY A 138 3.46 -4.51 -1.17
N GLU A 139 3.57 -3.55 -2.09
CA GLU A 139 4.84 -3.23 -2.74
C GLU A 139 5.87 -2.69 -1.74
N ALA A 140 5.42 -1.92 -0.73
CA ALA A 140 6.24 -1.44 0.38
C ALA A 140 6.95 -2.56 1.18
N LEU A 141 6.41 -3.78 1.15
CA LEU A 141 6.96 -4.96 1.83
C LEU A 141 7.96 -5.74 0.97
N MET A 142 8.09 -5.39 -0.32
CA MET A 142 8.99 -6.06 -1.25
C MET A 142 10.41 -5.50 -1.11
N LYS A 143 11.42 -6.37 -1.28
CA LYS A 143 12.80 -5.91 -1.44
C LYS A 143 12.96 -5.32 -2.85
N HIS A 144 13.20 -4.02 -2.93
CA HIS A 144 13.49 -3.35 -4.19
C HIS A 144 14.99 -3.42 -4.52
N ASP A 145 15.30 -3.97 -5.68
CA ASP A 145 16.62 -3.83 -6.30
C ASP A 145 16.69 -2.47 -7.00
N TYR A 146 17.16 -1.45 -6.26
CA TYR A 146 17.25 -0.09 -6.76
C TYR A 146 18.24 0.03 -7.92
N GLU A 147 19.36 -0.69 -7.91
CA GLU A 147 20.33 -0.71 -9.00
C GLU A 147 19.68 -1.10 -10.34
N LYS A 148 18.87 -2.15 -10.32
CA LYS A 148 18.11 -2.58 -11.49
C LYS A 148 17.04 -1.55 -11.88
N LYS A 149 16.31 -1.00 -10.90
CA LYS A 149 15.21 -0.06 -11.15
C LYS A 149 15.69 1.28 -11.71
N LEU A 150 16.84 1.78 -11.26
CA LEU A 150 17.44 3.04 -11.70
C LEU A 150 17.90 3.01 -13.17
N LYS A 151 18.14 1.82 -13.73
CA LYS A 151 18.55 1.61 -15.13
C LYS A 151 17.39 1.28 -16.07
N SER A 152 16.21 0.99 -15.52
CA SER A 152 15.05 0.52 -16.31
C SER A 152 14.12 1.68 -16.68
N PRO A 153 13.65 1.82 -17.94
CA PRO A 153 12.67 2.84 -18.32
C PRO A 153 11.32 2.66 -17.58
N ILE A 154 10.73 3.77 -17.12
CA ILE A 154 9.32 3.78 -16.66
C ILE A 154 8.42 4.24 -17.79
N HIS A 155 7.25 3.63 -17.93
CA HIS A 155 6.19 4.10 -18.81
C HIS A 155 5.03 4.60 -17.94
N ASP A 156 4.82 5.91 -17.92
CA ASP A 156 3.72 6.52 -17.18
C ASP A 156 2.41 6.41 -18.01
N LYS A 157 1.71 5.29 -17.85
CA LYS A 157 0.32 5.11 -18.29
C LYS A 157 -0.63 5.66 -17.24
N THR A 158 -1.09 6.90 -17.38
CA THR A 158 -2.13 7.51 -16.52
C THR A 158 -3.40 6.66 -16.46
N VAL A 159 -3.45 5.64 -15.58
CA VAL A 159 -4.64 4.83 -15.30
C VAL A 159 -5.21 5.33 -13.98
N ALA A 160 -6.49 5.68 -13.97
CA ALA A 160 -7.17 6.16 -12.76
C ALA A 160 -6.96 5.17 -11.60
N ILE A 161 -6.35 5.64 -10.52
CA ILE A 161 -5.78 4.77 -9.48
C ILE A 161 -6.87 3.94 -8.77
N ARG A 162 -8.11 4.43 -8.72
CA ARG A 162 -9.27 3.66 -8.22
C ARG A 162 -9.50 2.36 -8.97
N ASP A 163 -9.38 2.39 -10.30
CA ASP A 163 -9.65 1.24 -11.15
C ASP A 163 -8.57 0.18 -10.97
N THR A 164 -7.31 0.61 -10.81
CA THR A 164 -6.19 -0.27 -10.47
C THR A 164 -6.34 -0.85 -9.06
N TYR A 165 -6.71 -0.05 -8.06
CA TYR A 165 -6.93 -0.51 -6.68
C TYR A 165 -8.09 -1.49 -6.60
N ARG A 166 -9.23 -1.15 -7.23
CA ARG A 166 -10.40 -2.04 -7.32
C ARG A 166 -10.03 -3.34 -8.00
N ARG A 167 -9.38 -3.30 -9.18
CA ARG A 167 -8.94 -4.53 -9.89
C ARG A 167 -7.94 -5.34 -9.08
N GLN A 168 -7.01 -4.72 -8.37
CA GLN A 168 -6.07 -5.43 -7.49
C GLN A 168 -6.79 -6.08 -6.31
N GLN A 169 -7.76 -5.40 -5.70
CA GLN A 169 -8.57 -5.94 -4.60
C GLN A 169 -9.49 -7.06 -5.09
N GLU A 170 -10.15 -6.88 -6.23
CA GLU A 170 -10.94 -7.90 -6.90
C GLU A 170 -10.09 -9.11 -7.27
N HIS A 171 -8.87 -8.89 -7.79
CA HIS A 171 -7.94 -9.97 -8.11
C HIS A 171 -7.40 -10.68 -6.87
N LYS A 172 -7.06 -9.96 -5.79
CA LYS A 172 -6.66 -10.56 -4.52
C LYS A 172 -7.81 -11.32 -3.86
N SER A 173 -9.01 -10.76 -3.91
CA SER A 173 -10.24 -11.37 -3.40
C SER A 173 -10.62 -12.62 -4.22
N SER A 174 -10.52 -12.55 -5.54
CA SER A 174 -10.78 -13.70 -6.41
C SER A 174 -9.76 -14.80 -6.17
N GLN A 175 -8.46 -14.49 -6.11
CA GLN A 175 -7.44 -15.48 -5.75
C GLN A 175 -7.66 -16.10 -4.36
N ALA A 176 -8.04 -15.27 -3.38
CA ALA A 176 -8.38 -15.73 -2.05
C ALA A 176 -9.62 -16.62 -1.97
N SER A 177 -10.49 -16.55 -2.98
CA SER A 177 -11.67 -17.39 -3.11
C SER A 177 -11.38 -18.72 -3.81
N ILE A 178 -10.22 -18.86 -4.48
CA ILE A 178 -9.83 -20.12 -5.12
C ILE A 178 -9.52 -21.13 -4.03
N VAL A 179 -10.29 -22.21 -3.95
CA VAL A 179 -10.07 -23.30 -3.01
C VAL A 179 -8.74 -23.99 -3.36
N GLN A 180 -7.80 -24.03 -2.41
CA GLN A 180 -6.46 -24.63 -2.60
C GLN A 180 -6.31 -26.02 -1.96
N TYR A 181 -7.34 -26.46 -1.23
CA TYR A 181 -7.36 -27.69 -0.45
C TYR A 181 -8.55 -28.56 -0.83
N GLU A 182 -8.46 -29.86 -0.57
CA GLU A 182 -9.55 -30.81 -0.81
C GLU A 182 -10.11 -31.37 0.50
N VAL A 183 -11.37 -31.82 0.47
CA VAL A 183 -11.95 -32.56 1.61
C VAL A 183 -11.24 -33.91 1.72
N GLY A 184 -10.84 -34.28 2.92
CA GLY A 184 -10.01 -35.44 3.20
C GLY A 184 -8.51 -35.16 3.21
N GLU A 185 -8.08 -33.96 2.81
CA GLU A 185 -6.68 -33.59 2.79
C GLU A 185 -6.13 -33.35 4.21
N GLN A 186 -4.92 -33.86 4.45
CA GLN A 186 -4.24 -33.76 5.74
C GLN A 186 -3.41 -32.47 5.82
N VAL A 187 -3.61 -31.70 6.88
CA VAL A 187 -2.93 -30.44 7.15
C VAL A 187 -2.29 -30.45 8.53
N LYS A 188 -1.14 -29.79 8.68
CA LYS A 188 -0.42 -29.73 9.95
C LYS A 188 -0.55 -28.33 10.57
N HIS A 189 -1.08 -28.27 11.79
CA HIS A 189 -1.24 -27.04 12.55
C HIS A 189 -0.24 -26.97 13.72
N PRO A 190 0.49 -25.85 13.90
CA PRO A 190 1.56 -25.74 14.91
C PRO A 190 1.08 -25.93 16.36
N LYS A 191 -0.19 -25.61 16.65
CA LYS A 191 -0.81 -25.80 17.98
C LYS A 191 -1.58 -27.11 18.13
N PHE A 192 -2.12 -27.65 17.03
CA PHE A 192 -3.12 -28.73 17.08
C PHE A 192 -2.64 -30.04 16.44
N GLY A 193 -1.44 -30.07 15.87
CA GLY A 193 -0.89 -31.26 15.23
C GLY A 193 -1.46 -31.51 13.83
N ASP A 194 -1.43 -32.76 13.38
CA ASP A 194 -2.05 -33.17 12.13
C ASP A 194 -3.59 -33.15 12.25
N GLY A 195 -4.25 -32.66 11.21
CA GLY A 195 -5.71 -32.61 11.13
C GLY A 195 -6.21 -32.82 9.70
N CYS A 196 -7.44 -33.30 9.58
CA CYS A 196 -8.06 -33.65 8.32
C CYS A 196 -9.16 -32.64 7.97
N ILE A 197 -9.19 -32.17 6.72
CA ILE A 197 -10.24 -31.25 6.26
C ILE A 197 -11.54 -32.02 6.06
N GLU A 198 -12.59 -31.65 6.78
CA GLU A 198 -13.90 -32.32 6.69
C GLU A 198 -14.90 -31.56 5.83
N LYS A 199 -14.78 -30.23 5.81
CA LYS A 199 -15.68 -29.36 5.08
C LYS A 199 -14.94 -28.13 4.61
N ILE A 200 -15.27 -27.69 3.40
CA ILE A 200 -14.78 -26.47 2.80
C ILE A 200 -15.99 -25.59 2.49
N GLU A 201 -15.97 -24.36 2.98
CA GLU A 201 -16.98 -23.35 2.67
C GLU A 201 -16.33 -22.22 1.88
N GLN A 202 -16.75 -22.08 0.61
CA GLN A 202 -16.29 -21.01 -0.25
C GLN A 202 -17.21 -19.80 -0.11
N SER A 203 -16.62 -18.62 0.07
CA SER A 203 -17.31 -17.35 0.14
C SER A 203 -16.57 -16.31 -0.71
N VAL A 204 -17.24 -15.20 -1.03
CA VAL A 204 -16.60 -14.14 -1.82
C VAL A 204 -15.45 -13.53 -1.03
N GLY A 205 -14.22 -13.80 -1.46
CA GLY A 205 -12.99 -13.29 -0.87
C GLY A 205 -12.37 -14.16 0.22
N SER A 206 -12.93 -15.32 0.55
CA SER A 206 -12.41 -16.23 1.59
C SER A 206 -12.85 -17.67 1.39
N VAL A 207 -12.01 -18.61 1.81
CA VAL A 207 -12.35 -20.02 1.89
C VAL A 207 -12.11 -20.46 3.33
N THR A 208 -13.16 -20.98 3.95
CA THR A 208 -13.14 -21.46 5.32
C THR A 208 -13.00 -22.98 5.32
N LEU A 209 -12.02 -23.49 6.07
CA LEU A 209 -11.76 -24.91 6.22
C LEU A 209 -12.21 -25.35 7.62
N HIS A 210 -13.04 -26.39 7.69
CA HIS A 210 -13.34 -27.10 8.92
C HIS A 210 -12.39 -28.28 9.02
N ILE A 211 -11.44 -28.19 9.94
CA ILE A 211 -10.36 -29.17 10.09
C ILE A 211 -10.54 -29.89 11.40
N ARG A 212 -10.61 -31.22 11.35
CA ARG A 212 -10.64 -32.09 12.53
C ARG A 212 -9.23 -32.42 12.99
N PHE A 213 -8.90 -32.04 14.21
CA PHE A 213 -7.67 -32.38 14.93
C PHE A 213 -8.03 -33.32 16.09
N GLY A 214 -7.85 -34.64 15.90
CA GLY A 214 -8.31 -35.63 16.87
C GLY A 214 -9.84 -35.60 17.02
N GLU A 215 -10.35 -35.30 18.22
CA GLU A 215 -11.80 -35.19 18.49
C GLU A 215 -12.37 -33.77 18.25
N ASP A 216 -11.50 -32.78 18.04
CA ASP A 216 -11.87 -31.37 17.95
C ASP A 216 -11.96 -30.88 16.49
N VAL A 217 -13.03 -30.17 16.12
CA VAL A 217 -13.11 -29.46 14.85
C VAL A 217 -12.76 -27.98 15.04
N LYS A 218 -11.82 -27.46 14.25
CA LYS A 218 -11.47 -26.04 14.19
C LYS A 218 -11.83 -25.44 12.84
N VAL A 219 -12.35 -24.22 12.86
CA VAL A 219 -12.71 -23.44 11.69
C VAL A 219 -11.57 -22.46 11.41
N ILE A 220 -10.89 -22.61 10.27
CA ILE A 220 -9.68 -21.86 9.92
C ILE A 220 -9.81 -21.32 8.50
N ASP A 221 -9.49 -20.04 8.30
CA ASP A 221 -9.44 -19.43 6.97
C ASP A 221 -8.23 -19.94 6.18
N GLN A 222 -8.41 -20.33 4.92
CA GLN A 222 -7.33 -20.89 4.09
C GLN A 222 -6.15 -19.91 3.94
N LYS A 223 -6.39 -18.59 3.94
CA LYS A 223 -5.31 -17.59 3.83
C LYS A 223 -4.37 -17.67 5.02
N TRP A 224 -4.91 -17.99 6.19
CA TRP A 224 -4.12 -18.14 7.40
C TRP A 224 -3.19 -19.36 7.28
N LEU A 225 -3.69 -20.47 6.73
CA LEU A 225 -2.89 -21.67 6.46
C LEU A 225 -1.86 -21.45 5.34
N LEU A 226 -2.22 -20.76 4.25
CA LEU A 226 -1.31 -20.48 3.13
C LEU A 226 -0.18 -19.50 3.50
N ARG A 227 -0.44 -18.48 4.34
CA ARG A 227 0.58 -17.50 4.76
C ARG A 227 1.63 -18.09 5.69
N THR A 228 1.34 -19.19 6.36
CA THR A 228 2.17 -19.71 7.44
C THR A 228 3.21 -20.75 6.99
N LYS A 229 3.30 -21.08 5.69
CA LYS A 229 4.28 -22.05 5.12
C LYS A 229 4.31 -23.39 5.87
N TYR A 230 3.18 -24.08 5.96
CA TYR A 230 3.14 -25.46 6.48
C TYR A 230 2.70 -26.44 5.38
N GLN A 231 3.56 -27.43 5.15
CA GLN A 231 3.59 -28.27 3.95
C GLN A 231 2.34 -29.15 3.84
N LYS A 232 1.75 -29.19 2.63
CA LYS A 232 1.05 -30.37 2.13
C LYS A 232 1.96 -31.57 2.42
N LYS A 233 1.48 -32.57 3.16
CA LYS A 233 2.11 -33.89 3.09
C LYS A 233 1.81 -34.41 1.67
N GLU A 234 2.86 -34.69 0.92
CA GLU A 234 2.76 -35.58 -0.25
C GLU A 234 2.20 -36.95 0.19
#